data_AF-A0A0A2K0N5-F1
#
_entry.id   AF-A0A0A2K0N5-F1
#
_cell.length_a   1.000
_cell.length_b   1.000
_cell.length_c   1.000
_cell.angle_alpha   90.00
_cell.angle_beta   90.00
_cell.angle_gamma   90.00
#
_symmetry.space_group_name_H-M   'P 1'
#
loop_
_entity.id
_entity.type
_entity.pdbx_description
1 polymer ?
#
loop_
_entity_poly.entity_id
_entity_poly.type
_entity_poly.pdbx_seq_one_letter_code
_entity_poly.pdbx_strand_id
1 'polypeptide(L)'
;MDQQLLPLVKYSDKDRITDTPHLSLTIRGDSSVDLLADDLIYNVVFTITRAADDPHTRPCIIHWNPIEDGCNQSGMILLYHGEGSVEFREVDPEELPTKLLIPRQVTASDPYFRELVPGSRVFCKVPLPAAYLKNCGSEAAYLLLWPGGQIPLWDWGTLAEHSEHKLVPKSPPVILPGPSYESFATFNYESDPEYFEDPPPPSPRAISPSARVHGAPVFNVRISGPATLSMKDQAFSMPRYPLTVTVSYDAGAELSHSNRPITFRSFIFKQPDDHHQGYRLYREWNDGWTPYEWRTHQRGFIITEPTALNVGRNDENNFWTLKPGESWSFTRKVSEFPKDAASGDKFRYLFKGATLDWWNWGSLEDHEDTVIWVPGWLLAKVQYPEDNDGRPTVVVPASNAVEFTLVD
;
A
#
# COMPACT_ATOMS: atom_id res chain seq x y z
N MET A 1 13.39 2.15 -26.13
CA MET A 1 13.43 3.02 -24.93
C MET A 1 14.86 3.14 -24.41
N ASP A 2 15.52 2.03 -24.07
CA ASP A 2 16.86 2.04 -23.44
C ASP A 2 17.94 2.88 -24.16
N GLN A 3 18.01 2.84 -25.50
CA GLN A 3 18.98 3.66 -26.25
C GLN A 3 18.76 5.18 -26.11
N GLN A 4 17.53 5.61 -25.88
CA GLN A 4 17.18 7.03 -25.68
C GLN A 4 17.51 7.51 -24.25
N LEU A 5 17.66 6.58 -23.30
CA LEU A 5 18.01 6.87 -21.91
C LEU A 5 19.52 6.93 -21.68
N LEU A 6 20.32 6.31 -22.56
CA LEU A 6 21.79 6.27 -22.45
C LEU A 6 22.45 7.65 -22.25
N PRO A 7 22.04 8.74 -22.92
CA PRO A 7 22.62 10.06 -22.69
C PRO A 7 22.40 10.62 -21.28
N LEU A 8 21.42 10.08 -20.55
CA LEU A 8 21.07 10.51 -19.20
C LEU A 8 21.77 9.69 -18.12
N VAL A 9 22.43 8.58 -18.49
CA VAL A 9 23.14 7.73 -17.53
C VAL A 9 24.39 8.47 -17.07
N LYS A 10 24.45 8.76 -15.77
CA LYS A 10 25.59 9.37 -15.09
C LYS A 10 26.63 8.33 -14.67
N TYR A 11 26.15 7.19 -14.16
CA TYR A 11 27.00 6.07 -13.74
C TYR A 11 26.39 4.75 -14.18
N SER A 12 27.21 3.90 -14.75
CA SER A 12 26.85 2.59 -15.29
C SER A 12 27.68 1.48 -14.62
N ASP A 13 27.43 0.23 -14.99
CA ASP A 13 28.25 -0.90 -14.53
C ASP A 13 29.74 -0.77 -14.90
N LYS A 14 30.07 0.01 -15.94
CA LYS A 14 31.46 0.24 -16.37
C LYS A 14 32.22 1.18 -15.45
N ASP A 15 31.51 1.96 -14.66
CA ASP A 15 32.10 2.97 -13.76
C ASP A 15 32.42 2.38 -12.38
N ARG A 16 32.10 1.10 -12.15
CA ARG A 16 32.39 0.39 -10.91
C ARG A 16 33.87 0.47 -10.59
N ILE A 17 34.15 0.74 -9.32
CA ILE A 17 35.52 0.88 -8.81
C ILE A 17 35.94 -0.44 -8.17
N THR A 18 37.14 -0.90 -8.51
CA THR A 18 37.76 -2.07 -7.90
C THR A 18 37.79 -1.93 -6.37
N ASP A 19 37.55 -3.03 -5.64
CA ASP A 19 37.50 -3.06 -4.16
C ASP A 19 36.27 -2.36 -3.53
N THR A 20 35.23 -2.11 -4.32
CA THR A 20 33.90 -1.68 -3.83
C THR A 20 32.85 -2.77 -4.08
N PRO A 21 31.80 -2.90 -3.25
CA PRO A 21 30.75 -3.88 -3.47
C PRO A 21 30.02 -3.64 -4.80
N HIS A 22 29.69 -4.73 -5.48
CA HIS A 22 28.98 -4.68 -6.76
C HIS A 22 27.48 -4.59 -6.52
N LEU A 23 26.94 -3.37 -6.55
CA LEU A 23 25.52 -3.12 -6.32
C LEU A 23 24.75 -2.83 -7.62
N SER A 24 23.45 -3.08 -7.61
CA SER A 24 22.49 -2.65 -8.63
C SER A 24 21.22 -2.13 -7.98
N LEU A 25 20.49 -1.26 -8.68
CA LEU A 25 19.20 -0.72 -8.24
C LEU A 25 18.08 -1.18 -9.17
N THR A 26 16.95 -1.57 -8.59
CA THR A 26 15.67 -1.69 -9.30
C THR A 26 14.66 -0.77 -8.65
N ILE A 27 13.99 0.04 -9.46
CA ILE A 27 12.87 0.89 -9.06
C ILE A 27 11.58 0.16 -9.43
N ARG A 28 10.62 0.17 -8.52
CA ARG A 28 9.24 -0.24 -8.79
C ARG A 28 8.26 0.74 -8.19
N GLY A 29 7.20 1.04 -8.91
CA GLY A 29 6.11 1.88 -8.43
C GLY A 29 4.79 1.45 -9.04
N ASP A 30 3.72 2.12 -8.65
CA ASP A 30 2.42 1.90 -9.29
C ASP A 30 2.45 2.42 -10.73
N SER A 31 1.86 1.69 -11.68
CA SER A 31 1.80 2.13 -13.08
C SER A 31 0.87 3.33 -13.30
N SER A 32 0.20 3.82 -12.24
CA SER A 32 -0.76 4.91 -12.28
C SER A 32 -0.70 5.79 -11.04
N VAL A 33 -0.87 7.11 -11.22
CA VAL A 33 -0.95 8.11 -10.15
C VAL A 33 -2.21 8.96 -10.32
N ASP A 34 -3.04 9.00 -9.27
CA ASP A 34 -4.22 9.88 -9.20
C ASP A 34 -3.82 11.26 -8.68
N LEU A 35 -3.84 12.27 -9.56
CA LEU A 35 -3.46 13.64 -9.22
C LEU A 35 -4.49 14.39 -8.37
N LEU A 36 -5.72 13.88 -8.26
CA LEU A 36 -6.82 14.49 -7.49
C LEU A 36 -7.00 13.86 -6.10
N ALA A 37 -6.13 12.93 -5.72
CA ALA A 37 -6.12 12.39 -4.37
C ALA A 37 -5.90 13.50 -3.33
N ASP A 38 -6.80 13.59 -2.34
CA ASP A 38 -6.64 14.49 -1.18
C ASP A 38 -5.26 14.34 -0.50
N ASP A 39 -4.68 13.12 -0.56
CA ASP A 39 -3.30 12.80 -0.20
C ASP A 39 -2.54 12.27 -1.44
N LEU A 40 -1.99 13.17 -2.28
CA LEU A 40 -1.17 12.80 -3.44
C LEU A 40 0.14 12.11 -2.99
N ILE A 41 0.09 10.79 -2.86
CA ILE A 41 1.22 9.96 -2.44
C ILE A 41 1.48 8.89 -3.50
N TYR A 42 2.57 9.05 -4.25
CA TYR A 42 3.09 8.00 -5.11
C TYR A 42 4.21 7.26 -4.40
N ASN A 43 3.99 5.99 -4.04
CA ASN A 43 5.01 5.20 -3.35
C ASN A 43 5.93 4.49 -4.34
N VAL A 44 7.22 4.58 -4.09
CA VAL A 44 8.25 3.93 -4.89
C VAL A 44 9.05 2.96 -4.02
N VAL A 45 9.24 1.75 -4.53
CA VAL A 45 10.05 0.69 -3.93
C VAL A 45 11.40 0.64 -4.63
N PHE A 46 12.44 0.94 -3.86
CA PHE A 46 13.83 0.84 -4.28
C PHE A 46 14.42 -0.45 -3.78
N THR A 47 14.94 -1.29 -4.68
CA THR A 47 15.60 -2.55 -4.34
C THR A 47 17.07 -2.46 -4.70
N ILE A 48 17.95 -2.48 -3.70
CA ILE A 48 19.40 -2.58 -3.89
C ILE A 48 19.79 -4.04 -3.78
N THR A 49 20.45 -4.56 -4.81
CA THR A 49 20.94 -5.95 -4.86
C THR A 49 22.45 -5.95 -4.90
N ARG A 50 23.07 -6.82 -4.09
CA ARG A 50 24.50 -7.11 -4.20
C ARG A 50 24.71 -8.32 -5.09
N ALA A 51 25.62 -8.21 -6.05
CA ALA A 51 25.91 -9.27 -7.01
C ALA A 51 26.33 -10.57 -6.29
N ALA A 52 25.88 -11.72 -6.81
CA ALA A 52 26.24 -13.03 -6.27
C ALA A 52 27.70 -13.39 -6.58
N ASP A 53 28.22 -12.87 -7.69
CA ASP A 53 29.58 -13.01 -8.18
C ASP A 53 30.47 -11.81 -7.80
N ASP A 54 30.10 -11.06 -6.76
CA ASP A 54 30.94 -10.00 -6.19
C ASP A 54 32.32 -10.59 -5.81
N PRO A 55 33.44 -9.99 -6.26
CA PRO A 55 34.79 -10.47 -5.95
C PRO A 55 35.08 -10.58 -4.45
N HIS A 56 34.37 -9.81 -3.63
CA HIS A 56 34.50 -9.82 -2.19
C HIS A 56 33.37 -10.64 -1.54
N THR A 57 33.72 -11.58 -0.68
CA THR A 57 32.76 -12.44 0.02
C THR A 57 32.27 -11.87 1.35
N ARG A 58 33.02 -10.92 1.92
CA ARG A 58 32.68 -10.26 3.20
C ARG A 58 31.39 -9.43 3.06
N PRO A 59 30.52 -9.36 4.08
CA PRO A 59 29.37 -8.44 4.10
C PRO A 59 29.81 -6.98 3.90
N CYS A 60 28.92 -6.13 3.43
CA CYS A 60 29.13 -4.69 3.40
C CYS A 60 27.94 -3.97 4.02
N ILE A 61 28.21 -2.82 4.63
CA ILE A 61 27.18 -1.89 5.06
C ILE A 61 27.16 -0.68 4.12
N ILE A 62 25.97 -0.18 3.82
CA ILE A 62 25.74 1.07 3.12
C ILE A 62 24.74 1.92 3.92
N HIS A 63 24.87 3.24 3.81
CA HIS A 63 23.80 4.17 4.13
C HIS A 63 23.27 4.75 2.83
N TRP A 64 21.98 4.52 2.53
CA TRP A 64 21.33 5.08 1.36
C TRP A 64 19.88 5.42 1.69
N ASN A 65 19.59 6.71 1.80
CA ASN A 65 18.24 7.22 1.98
C ASN A 65 17.67 7.58 0.59
N PRO A 66 16.61 6.92 0.11
CA PRO A 66 16.09 7.21 -1.24
C PRO A 66 15.64 8.66 -1.43
N ILE A 67 15.24 9.37 -0.37
CA ILE A 67 14.84 10.77 -0.45
C ILE A 67 16.07 11.69 -0.54
N GLU A 68 17.06 11.52 0.35
CA GLU A 68 18.24 12.37 0.40
C GLU A 68 19.29 12.02 -0.69
N ASP A 69 19.45 10.75 -1.01
CA ASP A 69 20.46 10.24 -1.93
C ASP A 69 19.91 9.93 -3.33
N GLY A 70 18.63 9.57 -3.42
CA GLY A 70 17.95 9.19 -4.65
C GLY A 70 17.14 10.32 -5.29
N CYS A 71 16.41 11.12 -4.50
CA CYS A 71 15.48 12.15 -4.96
C CYS A 71 15.99 13.58 -4.66
N ASN A 72 17.31 13.78 -4.71
CA ASN A 72 17.94 15.10 -4.57
C ASN A 72 18.13 15.80 -5.92
N GLN A 73 18.67 17.02 -5.88
CA GLN A 73 18.99 17.86 -7.05
C GLN A 73 19.81 17.18 -8.16
N SER A 74 20.57 16.12 -7.85
CA SER A 74 21.37 15.36 -8.81
C SER A 74 20.88 13.92 -9.00
N GLY A 75 19.74 13.58 -8.39
CA GLY A 75 19.19 12.25 -8.29
C GLY A 75 18.30 11.87 -9.48
N MET A 76 17.10 11.38 -9.17
CA MET A 76 16.15 10.88 -10.17
C MET A 76 15.62 11.98 -11.08
N ILE A 77 15.38 11.60 -12.33
CA ILE A 77 14.89 12.45 -13.41
C ILE A 77 13.48 11.99 -13.77
N LEU A 78 12.57 12.94 -14.01
CA LEU A 78 11.23 12.64 -14.53
C LEU A 78 11.19 12.91 -16.03
N LEU A 79 10.79 11.90 -16.80
CA LEU A 79 10.60 12.01 -18.24
C LEU A 79 9.12 12.02 -18.56
N TYR A 80 8.70 12.92 -19.43
CA TYR A 80 7.35 13.00 -19.95
C TYR A 80 7.29 12.39 -21.35
N HIS A 81 6.32 11.51 -21.58
CA HIS A 81 6.04 10.91 -22.88
C HIS A 81 4.78 11.55 -23.48
N GLY A 82 4.94 12.56 -24.33
CA GLY A 82 3.85 13.11 -25.16
C GLY A 82 3.75 12.43 -26.53
N GLU A 83 2.72 12.74 -27.33
CA GLU A 83 2.35 12.10 -28.63
C GLU A 83 3.41 12.11 -29.76
N GLY A 84 4.67 12.47 -29.51
CA GLY A 84 5.72 12.40 -30.53
C GLY A 84 7.16 12.61 -30.07
N SER A 85 7.40 13.02 -28.82
CA SER A 85 8.76 13.20 -28.28
C SER A 85 8.80 12.95 -26.76
N VAL A 86 9.87 12.31 -26.29
CA VAL A 86 10.20 12.24 -24.87
C VAL A 86 10.77 13.59 -24.47
N GLU A 87 10.05 14.34 -23.64
CA GLU A 87 10.53 15.59 -23.07
C GLU A 87 11.11 15.36 -21.68
N PHE A 88 12.26 15.95 -21.44
CA PHE A 88 12.94 15.92 -20.15
C PHE A 88 12.34 17.01 -19.26
N ARG A 89 11.76 16.62 -18.12
CA ARG A 89 11.35 17.56 -17.08
C ARG A 89 12.20 17.31 -15.86
N GLU A 90 13.27 18.08 -15.72
CA GLU A 90 13.93 18.17 -14.42
C GLU A 90 12.98 18.87 -13.45
N VAL A 91 12.79 18.24 -12.29
CA VAL A 91 12.12 18.88 -11.16
C VAL A 91 12.99 20.05 -10.72
N ASP A 92 12.35 21.16 -10.34
CA ASP A 92 13.08 22.34 -9.86
C ASP A 92 14.04 21.94 -8.74
N PRO A 93 15.37 22.11 -8.92
CA PRO A 93 16.35 21.76 -7.90
C PRO A 93 16.12 22.48 -6.57
N GLU A 94 15.48 23.66 -6.56
CA GLU A 94 15.17 24.38 -5.32
C GLU A 94 14.06 23.69 -4.50
N GLU A 95 13.24 22.85 -5.13
CA GLU A 95 12.20 22.05 -4.47
C GLU A 95 12.73 20.69 -3.95
N LEU A 96 13.96 20.33 -4.31
CA LEU A 96 14.58 19.06 -3.92
C LEU A 96 15.62 19.24 -2.82
N PRO A 97 15.78 18.26 -1.93
CA PRO A 97 16.81 18.33 -0.89
C PRO A 97 18.21 18.39 -1.53
N THR A 98 19.08 19.21 -0.95
CA THR A 98 20.50 19.19 -1.28
C THR A 98 21.15 17.94 -0.68
N LYS A 99 21.96 17.22 -1.48
CA LYS A 99 22.70 16.07 -0.96
C LYS A 99 23.76 16.56 0.03
N LEU A 100 23.64 16.16 1.29
CA LEU A 100 24.61 16.50 2.34
C LEU A 100 25.51 15.30 2.64
N LEU A 101 26.82 15.47 2.46
CA LEU A 101 27.83 14.45 2.78
C LEU A 101 28.20 14.51 4.26
N ILE A 102 27.26 14.12 5.12
CA ILE A 102 27.44 14.16 6.57
C ILE A 102 27.84 12.77 7.08
N PRO A 103 28.92 12.65 7.86
CA PRO A 103 29.23 11.38 8.53
C PRO A 103 28.14 10.97 9.53
N ARG A 104 27.72 9.71 9.51
CA ARG A 104 26.57 9.18 10.26
C ARG A 104 26.99 8.13 11.29
N GLN A 105 26.38 8.15 12.46
CA GLN A 105 26.58 7.09 13.45
C GLN A 105 25.80 5.84 13.02
N VAL A 106 26.47 4.70 12.95
CA VAL A 106 25.85 3.43 12.58
C VAL A 106 24.99 2.94 13.75
N THR A 107 23.69 2.82 13.50
CA THR A 107 22.71 2.34 14.46
C THR A 107 21.66 1.48 13.76
N ALA A 108 21.23 0.40 14.41
CA ALA A 108 20.14 -0.44 13.93
C ALA A 108 18.79 0.30 13.88
N SER A 109 18.66 1.43 14.57
CA SER A 109 17.45 2.26 14.55
C SER A 109 17.32 3.13 13.31
N ASP A 110 18.41 3.41 12.60
CA ASP A 110 18.36 4.20 11.36
C ASP A 110 17.97 3.25 10.21
N PRO A 111 16.76 3.42 9.64
CA PRO A 111 16.20 2.52 8.65
C PRO A 111 16.80 2.75 7.26
N TYR A 112 17.95 3.43 7.12
CA TYR A 112 18.67 3.58 5.85
C TYR A 112 20.06 2.95 5.86
N PHE A 113 20.51 2.46 7.02
CA PHE A 113 21.62 1.52 7.06
C PHE A 113 21.17 0.14 6.56
N ARG A 114 21.94 -0.45 5.66
CA ARG A 114 21.68 -1.77 5.08
C ARG A 114 22.95 -2.60 5.10
N GLU A 115 22.82 -3.83 5.57
CA GLU A 115 23.83 -4.87 5.44
C GLU A 115 23.50 -5.75 4.24
N LEU A 116 24.50 -6.03 3.41
CA LEU A 116 24.37 -6.83 2.20
C LEU A 116 25.48 -7.88 2.14
N VAL A 117 25.09 -9.15 2.04
CA VAL A 117 25.98 -10.26 1.66
C VAL A 117 25.89 -10.52 0.15
N PRO A 118 26.87 -11.18 -0.49
CA PRO A 118 26.78 -11.53 -1.91
C PRO A 118 25.46 -12.25 -2.24
N GLY A 119 24.78 -11.81 -3.30
CA GLY A 119 23.49 -12.34 -3.75
C GLY A 119 22.26 -11.89 -2.95
N SER A 120 22.44 -11.11 -1.89
CA SER A 120 21.32 -10.57 -1.11
C SER A 120 20.73 -9.29 -1.73
N ARG A 121 19.54 -8.96 -1.28
CA ARG A 121 18.81 -7.74 -1.68
C ARG A 121 18.16 -7.11 -0.47
N VAL A 122 18.06 -5.79 -0.51
CA VAL A 122 17.36 -4.97 0.48
C VAL A 122 16.42 -4.04 -0.26
N PHE A 123 15.29 -3.72 0.37
CA PHE A 123 14.32 -2.80 -0.21
C PHE A 123 14.00 -1.64 0.75
N CYS A 124 13.54 -0.55 0.16
CA CYS A 124 13.01 0.61 0.87
C CYS A 124 11.81 1.14 0.09
N LYS A 125 10.67 1.29 0.77
CA LYS A 125 9.47 1.91 0.20
C LYS A 125 9.36 3.32 0.77
N VAL A 126 9.32 4.32 -0.10
CA VAL A 126 9.16 5.72 0.30
C VAL A 126 8.15 6.44 -0.60
N PRO A 127 7.44 7.45 -0.09
CA PRO A 127 6.66 8.35 -0.93
C PRO A 127 7.61 9.21 -1.78
N LEU A 128 7.36 9.32 -3.08
CA LEU A 128 8.07 10.23 -3.97
C LEU A 128 7.78 11.68 -3.53
N PRO A 129 8.79 12.57 -3.48
CA PRO A 129 8.55 13.96 -3.12
C PRO A 129 7.52 14.60 -4.03
N ALA A 130 6.59 15.37 -3.44
CA ALA A 130 5.50 16.02 -4.18
C ALA A 130 5.98 16.90 -5.35
N ALA A 131 7.21 17.43 -5.27
CA ALA A 131 7.86 18.19 -6.34
C ALA A 131 7.91 17.44 -7.67
N TYR A 132 8.05 16.10 -7.66
CA TYR A 132 8.01 15.28 -8.86
C TYR A 132 6.62 15.24 -9.51
N LEU A 133 5.55 15.42 -8.74
CA LEU A 133 4.17 15.31 -9.23
C LEU A 133 3.51 16.67 -9.48
N LYS A 134 4.03 17.75 -8.86
CA LYS A 134 3.45 19.11 -8.87
C LYS A 134 3.10 19.65 -10.26
N ASN A 135 3.93 19.35 -11.26
CA ASN A 135 3.75 19.82 -12.64
C ASN A 135 3.41 18.68 -13.62
N CYS A 136 2.99 17.53 -13.11
CA CYS A 136 2.46 16.48 -13.98
C CYS A 136 1.11 16.94 -14.56
N GLY A 137 0.95 16.78 -15.86
CA GLY A 137 -0.32 16.99 -16.54
C GLY A 137 -1.29 15.86 -16.23
N SER A 138 -2.57 16.13 -16.44
CA SER A 138 -3.62 15.12 -16.49
C SER A 138 -3.38 14.12 -17.64
N GLU A 139 -3.65 12.83 -17.42
CA GLU A 139 -3.72 11.81 -18.48
C GLU A 139 -2.42 11.67 -19.30
N ALA A 140 -1.29 11.69 -18.60
CA ALA A 140 0.04 11.77 -19.20
C ALA A 140 0.92 10.61 -18.74
N ALA A 141 1.70 10.04 -19.66
CA ALA A 141 2.68 9.01 -19.33
C ALA A 141 4.01 9.65 -18.89
N TYR A 142 4.53 9.15 -17.78
CA TYR A 142 5.79 9.56 -17.17
C TYR A 142 6.72 8.36 -16.96
N LEU A 143 8.01 8.65 -16.89
CA LEU A 143 9.04 7.68 -16.54
C LEU A 143 9.96 8.29 -15.49
N LEU A 144 10.02 7.66 -14.33
CA LEU A 144 10.93 8.00 -13.24
C LEU A 144 12.24 7.25 -13.46
N LEU A 145 13.31 7.97 -13.79
CA LEU A 145 14.61 7.41 -14.13
C LEU A 145 15.62 7.62 -12.99
N TRP A 146 16.28 6.54 -12.59
CA TRP A 146 17.57 6.58 -11.90
C TRP A 146 18.72 6.61 -12.90
N PRO A 147 19.47 7.72 -13.01
CA PRO A 147 20.58 7.84 -13.95
C PRO A 147 21.87 7.14 -13.47
N GLY A 148 21.89 6.60 -12.25
CA GLY A 148 23.12 6.15 -11.59
C GLY A 148 23.68 7.21 -10.63
N GLY A 149 24.30 6.74 -9.55
CA GLY A 149 24.83 7.60 -8.51
C GLY A 149 25.90 6.94 -7.65
N GLN A 150 26.36 7.68 -6.66
CA GLN A 150 27.45 7.25 -5.76
C GLN A 150 26.94 7.15 -4.31
N ILE A 151 27.38 6.10 -3.62
CA ILE A 151 27.16 5.87 -2.20
C ILE A 151 28.50 6.06 -1.47
N PRO A 152 28.74 7.25 -0.89
CA PRO A 152 29.99 7.55 -0.19
C PRO A 152 30.03 6.99 1.23
N LEU A 153 28.86 6.74 1.85
CA LEU A 153 28.75 6.18 3.19
C LEU A 153 28.61 4.67 3.08
N TRP A 154 29.75 3.97 3.09
CA TRP A 154 29.81 2.52 3.07
C TRP A 154 31.06 2.00 3.77
N ASP A 155 31.01 0.77 4.27
CA ASP A 155 32.22 0.03 4.61
C ASP A 155 32.03 -1.49 4.49
N TRP A 156 33.13 -2.20 4.56
CA TRP A 156 33.12 -3.65 4.64
C TRP A 156 32.90 -4.13 6.07
N GLY A 157 32.02 -5.11 6.25
CA GLY A 157 31.67 -5.68 7.54
C GLY A 157 30.17 -5.69 7.78
N THR A 158 29.78 -5.98 9.02
CA THR A 158 28.38 -6.04 9.46
C THR A 158 27.97 -4.77 10.21
N LEU A 159 26.67 -4.57 10.37
CA LEU A 159 26.13 -3.49 11.21
C LEU A 159 26.54 -3.67 12.68
N ALA A 160 26.66 -4.91 13.14
CA ALA A 160 27.11 -5.21 14.50
C ALA A 160 28.57 -4.79 14.73
N GLU A 161 29.45 -5.07 13.77
CA GLU A 161 30.86 -4.67 13.83
C GLU A 161 31.05 -3.15 13.84
N HIS A 162 30.18 -2.43 13.14
CA HIS A 162 30.21 -0.97 13.05
C HIS A 162 29.31 -0.28 14.07
N SER A 163 28.62 -1.02 14.95
CA SER A 163 27.68 -0.44 15.92
C SER A 163 28.37 0.66 16.71
N GLU A 164 27.68 1.80 16.85
CA GLU A 164 28.14 3.01 17.54
C GLU A 164 29.35 3.72 16.90
N HIS A 165 29.95 3.17 15.85
CA HIS A 165 30.99 3.84 15.08
C HIS A 165 30.38 4.87 14.13
N LYS A 166 31.17 5.89 13.79
CA LYS A 166 30.78 6.91 12.83
C LYS A 166 31.28 6.52 11.45
N LEU A 167 30.37 6.24 10.53
CA LEU A 167 30.68 6.06 9.12
C LEU A 167 30.92 7.43 8.49
N VAL A 168 32.10 7.62 7.91
CA VAL A 168 32.48 8.86 7.21
C VAL A 168 32.48 8.64 5.70
N PRO A 169 32.27 9.69 4.87
CA PRO A 169 32.38 9.57 3.43
C PRO A 169 33.71 8.94 3.02
N LYS A 170 33.64 7.77 2.39
CA LYS A 170 34.78 6.96 1.97
C LYS A 170 35.12 7.23 0.51
N SER A 171 36.42 7.23 0.20
CA SER A 171 36.95 7.25 -1.16
C SER A 171 37.75 5.96 -1.39
N PRO A 172 37.41 5.16 -2.41
CA PRO A 172 36.37 5.40 -3.40
C PRO A 172 34.92 5.21 -2.86
N PRO A 173 33.92 5.92 -3.39
CA PRO A 173 32.52 5.64 -3.12
C PRO A 173 32.07 4.38 -3.87
N VAL A 174 31.02 3.70 -3.39
CA VAL A 174 30.36 2.65 -4.18
C VAL A 174 29.58 3.28 -5.31
N ILE A 175 29.64 2.67 -6.49
CA ILE A 175 28.76 3.06 -7.60
C ILE A 175 27.45 2.28 -7.49
N LEU A 176 26.33 3.00 -7.51
CA LEU A 176 24.99 2.45 -7.67
C LEU A 176 24.54 2.75 -9.11
N PRO A 177 24.74 1.82 -10.05
CA PRO A 177 24.61 2.08 -11.48
C PRO A 177 23.15 2.29 -11.90
N GLY A 178 22.97 3.05 -12.98
CA GLY A 178 21.77 3.11 -13.80
C GLY A 178 22.01 2.57 -15.21
N PRO A 179 21.01 2.63 -16.10
CA PRO A 179 19.67 3.15 -15.86
C PRO A 179 18.80 2.12 -15.11
N SER A 180 17.99 2.59 -14.19
CA SER A 180 16.81 1.87 -13.69
C SER A 180 15.62 2.80 -13.79
N TYR A 181 14.46 2.33 -14.20
CA TYR A 181 13.31 3.21 -14.38
C TYR A 181 11.99 2.51 -14.07
N GLU A 182 10.99 3.33 -13.75
CA GLU A 182 9.60 2.94 -13.60
C GLU A 182 8.73 3.86 -14.46
N SER A 183 7.73 3.29 -15.14
CA SER A 183 6.77 4.04 -15.95
C SER A 183 5.44 4.12 -15.24
N PHE A 184 4.87 5.32 -15.17
CA PHE A 184 3.56 5.53 -14.60
C PHE A 184 2.76 6.53 -15.42
N ALA A 185 1.45 6.36 -15.48
CA ALA A 185 0.56 7.34 -16.09
C ALA A 185 -0.14 8.14 -15.00
N THR A 186 -0.22 9.45 -15.15
CA THR A 186 -1.13 10.25 -14.35
C THR A 186 -2.52 10.16 -14.93
N PHE A 187 -3.52 10.07 -14.07
CA PHE A 187 -4.91 10.14 -14.49
C PHE A 187 -5.56 11.31 -13.76
N ASN A 188 -6.40 12.03 -14.49
CA ASN A 188 -7.21 13.08 -13.92
C ASN A 188 -8.65 12.57 -13.89
N TYR A 189 -8.86 11.51 -13.12
CA TYR A 189 -10.21 11.03 -12.91
C TYR A 189 -10.85 11.94 -11.86
N GLU A 190 -11.50 13.03 -12.30
CA GLU A 190 -12.77 13.36 -11.67
C GLU A 190 -13.58 12.10 -11.82
N SER A 191 -13.62 11.30 -10.76
CA SER A 191 -14.72 10.37 -10.67
C SER A 191 -15.93 11.25 -10.80
N ASP A 192 -16.80 10.99 -11.78
CA ASP A 192 -18.21 11.11 -11.46
C ASP A 192 -18.31 10.26 -10.20
N PRO A 193 -18.45 10.84 -8.99
CA PRO A 193 -19.00 10.02 -7.92
C PRO A 193 -20.28 9.39 -8.50
N GLU A 194 -20.80 8.33 -7.89
CA GLU A 194 -22.26 8.22 -7.95
C GLU A 194 -22.79 9.59 -7.49
N TYR A 195 -23.13 10.47 -8.45
CA TYR A 195 -23.83 11.72 -8.23
C TYR A 195 -25.21 11.23 -7.82
N PHE A 196 -25.28 10.80 -6.57
CA PHE A 196 -26.54 10.80 -5.92
C PHE A 196 -27.04 12.23 -6.00
N GLU A 197 -28.30 12.38 -6.40
CA GLU A 197 -28.99 13.66 -6.28
C GLU A 197 -28.70 14.21 -4.88
N ASP A 198 -28.42 15.50 -4.77
CA ASP A 198 -28.12 16.09 -3.47
C ASP A 198 -29.46 16.27 -2.70
N PRO A 199 -29.68 15.61 -1.55
CA PRO A 199 -28.75 14.77 -0.78
C PRO A 199 -28.78 13.26 -1.14
N PRO A 200 -27.67 12.53 -0.93
CA PRO A 200 -27.59 11.13 -1.30
C PRO A 200 -28.68 10.26 -0.67
N PRO A 201 -29.17 9.21 -1.37
CA PRO A 201 -30.11 8.29 -0.79
C PRO A 201 -29.52 7.68 0.48
N PRO A 202 -30.36 7.39 1.48
CA PRO A 202 -29.88 6.80 2.73
C PRO A 202 -29.13 5.50 2.43
N SER A 203 -27.95 5.33 3.03
CA SER A 203 -27.19 4.10 2.86
C SER A 203 -28.00 2.90 3.39
N PRO A 204 -27.89 1.71 2.75
CA PRO A 204 -28.72 0.55 3.07
C PRO A 204 -28.66 0.15 4.55
N ARG A 205 -29.74 -0.44 5.07
CA ARG A 205 -29.74 -0.93 6.45
C ARG A 205 -28.68 -2.01 6.65
N ALA A 206 -28.17 -2.10 7.88
CA ALA A 206 -27.25 -3.15 8.28
C ALA A 206 -27.84 -4.54 7.99
N ILE A 207 -27.03 -5.41 7.39
CA ILE A 207 -27.44 -6.74 6.93
C ILE A 207 -27.72 -7.64 8.15
N SER A 208 -28.93 -8.18 8.20
CA SER A 208 -29.35 -9.13 9.23
C SER A 208 -28.70 -10.51 9.02
N PRO A 209 -28.37 -11.26 10.09
CA PRO A 209 -27.99 -12.67 9.98
C PRO A 209 -29.00 -13.54 9.22
N SER A 210 -30.28 -13.15 9.17
CA SER A 210 -31.32 -13.84 8.40
C SER A 210 -31.17 -13.71 6.88
N ALA A 211 -30.32 -12.80 6.39
CA ALA A 211 -30.02 -12.63 4.97
C ALA A 211 -29.02 -13.67 4.44
N ARG A 212 -28.52 -14.58 5.30
CA ARG A 212 -27.61 -15.65 4.91
C ARG A 212 -28.28 -16.59 3.90
N VAL A 213 -27.50 -16.97 2.89
CA VAL A 213 -27.93 -17.91 1.85
C VAL A 213 -27.76 -19.33 2.38
N HIS A 214 -28.78 -20.17 2.20
CA HIS A 214 -28.70 -21.59 2.55
C HIS A 214 -27.60 -22.28 1.75
N GLY A 215 -26.82 -23.15 2.37
CA GLY A 215 -25.69 -23.83 1.73
C GLY A 215 -24.39 -23.00 1.64
N ALA A 216 -24.40 -21.72 2.04
CA ALA A 216 -23.20 -20.89 2.05
C ALA A 216 -22.43 -20.99 3.39
N PRO A 217 -21.09 -20.88 3.38
CA PRO A 217 -20.27 -20.71 4.58
C PRO A 217 -20.73 -19.58 5.49
N VAL A 218 -20.54 -19.76 6.79
CA VAL A 218 -21.03 -18.83 7.82
C VAL A 218 -19.89 -18.02 8.41
N PHE A 219 -19.90 -16.71 8.17
CA PHE A 219 -18.95 -15.77 8.76
C PHE A 219 -19.62 -14.80 9.73
N ASN A 220 -18.90 -14.41 10.77
CA ASN A 220 -19.30 -13.34 11.68
C ASN A 220 -18.18 -12.33 11.83
N VAL A 221 -18.55 -11.07 12.07
CA VAL A 221 -17.61 -9.99 12.34
C VAL A 221 -17.87 -9.44 13.74
N ARG A 222 -16.80 -9.27 14.51
CA ARG A 222 -16.80 -8.53 15.76
C ARG A 222 -15.77 -7.43 15.68
N ILE A 223 -16.10 -6.28 16.25
CA ILE A 223 -15.21 -5.13 16.30
C ILE A 223 -15.05 -4.65 17.73
N SER A 224 -13.85 -4.18 18.06
CA SER A 224 -13.52 -3.60 19.37
C SER A 224 -12.53 -2.47 19.21
N GLY A 225 -12.72 -1.40 19.97
CA GLY A 225 -11.83 -0.25 19.98
C GLY A 225 -11.91 0.48 21.32
N PRO A 226 -11.05 1.49 21.53
CA PRO A 226 -11.07 2.28 22.76
C PRO A 226 -12.36 3.10 22.86
N ALA A 227 -12.83 3.37 24.07
CA ALA A 227 -14.00 4.21 24.32
C ALA A 227 -13.72 5.71 24.10
N THR A 228 -12.46 6.09 23.92
CA THR A 228 -12.02 7.47 23.74
C THR A 228 -10.97 7.56 22.64
N LEU A 229 -10.98 8.64 21.88
CA LEU A 229 -9.95 8.97 20.89
C LEU A 229 -9.34 10.33 21.18
N SER A 230 -8.05 10.34 21.49
CA SER A 230 -7.26 11.55 21.72
C SER A 230 -7.00 12.30 20.41
N MET A 231 -7.27 13.61 20.42
CA MET A 231 -6.98 14.53 19.32
C MET A 231 -5.52 15.02 19.36
N LYS A 232 -4.84 14.98 20.51
CA LYS A 232 -3.43 15.39 20.68
C LYS A 232 -2.39 14.42 20.11
N ASP A 233 -2.71 13.13 19.99
CA ASP A 233 -1.73 12.09 19.63
C ASP A 233 -1.45 11.96 18.12
N GLN A 234 -1.70 13.01 17.33
CA GLN A 234 -1.72 12.92 15.87
C GLN A 234 -0.79 13.93 15.20
N ALA A 235 0.24 13.41 14.52
CA ALA A 235 1.19 14.17 13.71
C ALA A 235 0.57 14.81 12.46
N PHE A 236 -0.66 14.43 12.11
CA PHE A 236 -1.44 14.92 10.98
C PHE A 236 -2.79 15.40 11.50
N SER A 237 -3.36 16.46 10.94
CA SER A 237 -4.59 17.14 11.37
C SER A 237 -5.89 16.31 11.22
N MET A 238 -5.84 14.99 11.26
CA MET A 238 -6.98 14.08 11.05
C MET A 238 -7.04 12.94 12.09
N PRO A 239 -8.20 12.73 12.75
CA PRO A 239 -8.39 11.66 13.72
C PRO A 239 -8.13 10.28 13.15
N ARG A 240 -7.36 9.44 13.86
CA ARG A 240 -7.14 8.03 13.48
C ARG A 240 -7.57 7.09 14.60
N TYR A 241 -8.79 6.58 14.53
CA TYR A 241 -9.34 5.66 15.52
C TYR A 241 -8.86 4.22 15.28
N PRO A 242 -8.11 3.60 16.21
CA PRO A 242 -7.67 2.23 16.06
C PRO A 242 -8.81 1.26 16.44
N LEU A 243 -9.20 0.43 15.49
CA LEU A 243 -10.23 -0.59 15.65
C LEU A 243 -9.63 -1.98 15.39
N THR A 244 -9.85 -2.92 16.29
CA THR A 244 -9.59 -4.34 16.01
C THR A 244 -10.82 -4.96 15.39
N VAL A 245 -10.67 -5.52 14.19
CA VAL A 245 -11.70 -6.30 13.49
C VAL A 245 -11.35 -7.76 13.63
N THR A 246 -12.32 -8.57 14.03
CA THR A 246 -12.20 -10.03 14.17
C THR A 246 -13.25 -10.70 13.31
N VAL A 247 -12.80 -11.50 12.35
CA VAL A 247 -13.63 -12.29 11.45
C VAL A 247 -13.57 -13.73 11.90
N SER A 248 -14.71 -14.35 12.19
CA SER A 248 -14.79 -15.76 12.56
C SER A 248 -15.56 -16.57 11.53
N TYR A 249 -15.18 -17.84 11.39
CA TYR A 249 -15.85 -18.80 10.53
C TYR A 249 -16.49 -19.91 11.38
N ASP A 250 -17.80 -20.11 11.23
CA ASP A 250 -18.52 -21.20 11.86
C ASP A 250 -18.87 -22.28 10.84
N ALA A 251 -18.71 -23.54 11.22
CA ALA A 251 -19.33 -24.64 10.50
C ALA A 251 -20.84 -24.57 10.69
N GLY A 252 -21.55 -24.00 9.72
CA GLY A 252 -23.01 -24.05 9.71
C GLY A 252 -23.50 -25.48 9.94
N ALA A 253 -24.43 -25.65 10.89
CA ALA A 253 -24.86 -26.96 11.39
C ALA A 253 -25.45 -27.91 10.31
N GLU A 254 -25.77 -27.39 9.13
CA GLU A 254 -26.40 -28.13 8.03
C GLU A 254 -25.48 -28.35 6.81
N LEU A 255 -24.22 -27.91 6.84
CA LEU A 255 -23.31 -28.09 5.71
C LEU A 255 -22.61 -29.44 5.77
N SER A 256 -22.68 -30.22 4.69
CA SER A 256 -21.93 -31.48 4.48
C SER A 256 -20.39 -31.30 4.49
N HIS A 257 -19.91 -30.06 4.62
CA HIS A 257 -18.50 -29.67 4.71
C HIS A 257 -18.14 -29.03 6.06
N SER A 258 -18.92 -29.33 7.11
CA SER A 258 -18.81 -28.75 8.47
C SER A 258 -17.45 -28.91 9.18
N ASN A 259 -16.47 -29.63 8.62
CA ASN A 259 -15.12 -29.74 9.18
C ASN A 259 -14.01 -29.24 8.25
N ARG A 260 -14.36 -28.67 7.09
CA ARG A 260 -13.35 -28.26 6.10
C ARG A 260 -12.85 -26.84 6.38
N PRO A 261 -11.53 -26.60 6.21
CA PRO A 261 -11.04 -25.23 6.13
C PRO A 261 -11.66 -24.52 4.93
N ILE A 262 -11.80 -23.20 5.06
CA ILE A 262 -12.23 -22.31 4.00
C ILE A 262 -11.16 -21.27 3.75
N THR A 263 -10.82 -21.06 2.48
CA THR A 263 -9.98 -19.97 2.03
C THR A 263 -10.85 -18.90 1.40
N PHE A 264 -10.67 -17.64 1.81
CA PHE A 264 -11.46 -16.52 1.32
C PHE A 264 -10.59 -15.29 1.10
N ARG A 265 -11.07 -14.37 0.26
CA ARG A 265 -10.41 -13.09 0.06
C ARG A 265 -10.81 -12.12 1.18
N SER A 266 -9.83 -11.55 1.87
CA SER A 266 -10.04 -10.62 3.00
C SER A 266 -10.51 -9.22 2.59
N PHE A 267 -10.71 -9.01 1.30
CA PHE A 267 -10.92 -7.73 0.66
C PHE A 267 -12.06 -6.90 1.29
N ILE A 268 -13.26 -7.48 1.42
CA ILE A 268 -14.45 -6.80 1.94
C ILE A 268 -14.31 -6.30 3.38
N PHE A 269 -13.39 -6.90 4.16
CA PHE A 269 -13.16 -6.53 5.54
C PHE A 269 -12.15 -5.37 5.64
N LYS A 270 -11.31 -5.20 4.63
CA LYS A 270 -10.24 -4.20 4.59
C LYS A 270 -10.61 -2.95 3.78
N GLN A 271 -11.62 -3.01 2.92
CA GLN A 271 -12.06 -1.88 2.10
C GLN A 271 -12.38 -0.62 2.90
N PRO A 272 -12.19 0.58 2.32
CA PRO A 272 -12.73 1.83 2.85
C PRO A 272 -14.25 1.76 3.10
N ASP A 273 -14.76 2.76 3.79
CA ASP A 273 -16.17 2.84 4.11
C ASP A 273 -16.96 3.13 2.82
N ASP A 274 -17.86 2.23 2.44
CA ASP A 274 -18.60 2.30 1.18
C ASP A 274 -20.08 2.61 1.44
N HIS A 275 -20.75 3.30 0.50
CA HIS A 275 -22.16 3.64 0.64
C HIS A 275 -23.07 2.40 0.56
N HIS A 276 -22.69 1.31 -0.10
CA HIS A 276 -23.55 0.13 -0.23
C HIS A 276 -23.24 -0.96 0.79
N GLN A 277 -21.97 -1.24 1.07
CA GLN A 277 -21.49 -2.35 1.90
C GLN A 277 -20.35 -1.94 2.84
N GLY A 278 -19.89 -2.82 3.72
CA GLY A 278 -18.68 -2.57 4.52
C GLY A 278 -18.98 -1.92 5.87
N TYR A 279 -18.43 -0.74 6.12
CA TYR A 279 -18.50 -0.06 7.42
C TYR A 279 -19.35 1.21 7.37
N ARG A 280 -19.72 1.71 8.55
CA ARG A 280 -20.41 2.99 8.70
C ARG A 280 -20.07 3.67 10.02
N LEU A 281 -19.81 4.97 9.93
CA LEU A 281 -19.73 5.89 11.06
C LEU A 281 -21.08 6.57 11.30
N TYR A 282 -21.42 6.76 12.57
CA TYR A 282 -22.55 7.53 13.04
C TYR A 282 -22.07 8.59 14.02
N ARG A 283 -22.66 9.77 13.98
CA ARG A 283 -22.47 10.82 14.98
C ARG A 283 -23.72 10.91 15.85
N GLU A 284 -23.54 11.08 17.15
CA GLU A 284 -24.63 11.39 18.06
C GLU A 284 -25.13 12.81 17.80
N TRP A 285 -26.43 12.96 17.55
CA TRP A 285 -27.08 14.25 17.34
C TRP A 285 -28.52 14.19 17.86
N ASN A 286 -28.93 15.17 18.67
CA ASN A 286 -30.27 15.24 19.28
C ASN A 286 -30.74 13.91 19.93
N ASP A 287 -29.89 13.31 20.78
CA ASP A 287 -30.14 12.03 21.47
C ASP A 287 -30.39 10.83 20.53
N GLY A 288 -29.99 10.94 19.26
CA GLY A 288 -30.07 9.91 18.24
C GLY A 288 -28.77 9.68 17.50
N TRP A 289 -28.71 8.60 16.71
CA TRP A 289 -27.56 8.28 15.87
C TRP A 289 -27.84 8.64 14.42
N THR A 290 -27.13 9.65 13.93
CA THR A 290 -27.22 10.06 12.52
C THR A 290 -26.07 9.43 11.75
N PRO A 291 -26.32 8.69 10.67
CA PRO A 291 -25.25 8.15 9.85
C PRO A 291 -24.43 9.31 9.27
N TYR A 292 -23.12 9.22 9.42
CA TYR A 292 -22.20 10.07 8.70
C TYR A 292 -21.99 9.44 7.33
N GLU A 293 -22.85 9.82 6.39
CA GLU A 293 -22.71 9.45 4.99
C GLU A 293 -21.60 10.32 4.41
N TRP A 294 -20.42 9.73 4.25
CA TRP A 294 -19.36 10.37 3.51
C TRP A 294 -19.85 10.59 2.07
N ARG A 295 -19.63 11.79 1.53
CA ARG A 295 -19.66 12.04 0.09
C ARG A 295 -18.42 11.35 -0.46
N THR A 296 -18.47 10.04 -0.60
CA THR A 296 -17.47 9.34 -1.39
C THR A 296 -17.52 9.98 -2.77
N HIS A 297 -16.49 10.75 -3.12
CA HIS A 297 -15.81 10.51 -4.38
C HIS A 297 -15.49 9.02 -4.35
N GLN A 298 -16.47 8.19 -4.73
CA GLN A 298 -16.19 6.81 -5.09
C GLN A 298 -15.17 7.01 -6.17
N ARG A 299 -13.90 6.68 -5.88
CA ARG A 299 -12.89 6.58 -6.91
C ARG A 299 -13.48 5.61 -7.91
N GLY A 300 -14.01 6.16 -9.00
CA GLY A 300 -14.70 5.35 -9.98
C GLY A 300 -13.73 4.32 -10.50
N PHE A 301 -14.29 3.23 -11.01
CA PHE A 301 -13.54 2.09 -11.48
C PHE A 301 -12.39 2.55 -12.38
N ILE A 302 -11.18 2.49 -11.86
CA ILE A 302 -10.00 2.63 -12.69
C ILE A 302 -9.94 1.33 -13.45
N ILE A 303 -10.35 1.38 -14.72
CA ILE A 303 -10.18 0.29 -15.67
C ILE A 303 -8.68 0.19 -15.92
N THR A 304 -8.01 -0.49 -15.01
CA THR A 304 -6.65 -0.96 -15.16
C THR A 304 -6.69 -2.38 -15.72
N GLU A 305 -5.56 -2.82 -16.27
CA GLU A 305 -5.41 -4.20 -16.69
C GLU A 305 -5.69 -5.15 -15.50
N PRO A 306 -6.48 -6.22 -15.69
CA PRO A 306 -6.77 -7.16 -14.62
C PRO A 306 -5.50 -7.71 -13.98
N THR A 307 -5.42 -7.67 -12.65
CA THR A 307 -4.30 -8.25 -11.91
C THR A 307 -4.62 -9.70 -11.54
N ALA A 308 -3.72 -10.61 -11.92
CA ALA A 308 -3.76 -11.99 -11.50
C ALA A 308 -3.30 -12.11 -10.04
N LEU A 309 -4.16 -12.66 -9.17
CA LEU A 309 -3.82 -13.02 -7.80
C LEU A 309 -3.77 -14.55 -7.69
N ASN A 310 -2.61 -15.09 -7.35
CA ASN A 310 -2.49 -16.50 -7.00
C ASN A 310 -2.92 -16.70 -5.54
N VAL A 311 -3.89 -17.59 -5.33
CA VAL A 311 -4.50 -17.84 -4.02
C VAL A 311 -3.50 -18.52 -3.09
N GLY A 312 -2.87 -19.62 -3.51
CA GLY A 312 -2.01 -20.41 -2.63
C GLY A 312 -0.69 -19.74 -2.27
N ARG A 313 -0.10 -18.96 -3.16
CA ARG A 313 1.12 -18.16 -2.88
C ARG A 313 0.85 -17.00 -1.93
N ASN A 314 -0.31 -16.36 -2.09
CA ASN A 314 -0.78 -15.27 -1.23
C ASN A 314 0.24 -14.13 -1.04
N ASP A 315 0.97 -13.76 -2.10
CA ASP A 315 2.13 -12.84 -2.05
C ASP A 315 1.82 -11.47 -1.39
N GLU A 316 0.56 -11.04 -1.40
CA GLU A 316 0.08 -9.77 -0.86
C GLU A 316 -0.81 -9.91 0.39
N ASN A 317 -0.92 -11.10 1.00
CA ASN A 317 -1.81 -11.38 2.14
C ASN A 317 -3.29 -11.00 1.87
N ASN A 318 -3.72 -11.21 0.63
CA ASN A 318 -5.08 -10.97 0.17
C ASN A 318 -6.04 -12.08 0.65
N PHE A 319 -5.54 -13.29 0.88
CA PHE A 319 -6.32 -14.47 1.25
C PHE A 319 -6.02 -14.94 2.67
N TRP A 320 -7.02 -15.55 3.29
CA TRP A 320 -6.93 -16.16 4.61
C TRP A 320 -7.65 -17.49 4.62
N THR A 321 -7.10 -18.46 5.34
CA THR A 321 -7.72 -19.75 5.60
C THR A 321 -8.18 -19.80 7.05
N LEU A 322 -9.42 -20.24 7.28
CA LEU A 322 -9.95 -20.53 8.62
C LEU A 322 -10.54 -21.93 8.67
N LYS A 323 -10.30 -22.64 9.76
CA LYS A 323 -11.08 -23.83 10.13
C LYS A 323 -12.34 -23.42 10.90
N PRO A 324 -13.36 -24.29 10.95
CA PRO A 324 -14.52 -24.04 11.79
C PRO A 324 -14.16 -23.69 13.23
N GLY A 325 -14.71 -22.59 13.73
CA GLY A 325 -14.44 -22.05 15.06
C GLY A 325 -13.18 -21.18 15.16
N GLU A 326 -12.37 -21.07 14.10
CA GLU A 326 -11.24 -20.17 14.07
C GLU A 326 -11.66 -18.73 13.72
N SER A 327 -10.78 -17.80 14.10
CA SER A 327 -10.94 -16.39 13.80
C SER A 327 -9.62 -15.76 13.37
N TRP A 328 -9.72 -14.79 12.49
CA TRP A 328 -8.63 -13.94 12.06
C TRP A 328 -8.91 -12.49 12.50
N SER A 329 -7.91 -11.83 13.08
CA SER A 329 -8.03 -10.46 13.56
C SER A 329 -6.98 -9.54 12.95
N PHE A 330 -7.34 -8.29 12.73
CA PHE A 330 -6.44 -7.25 12.25
C PHE A 330 -6.84 -5.87 12.79
N THR A 331 -5.89 -4.95 12.82
CA THR A 331 -6.14 -3.56 13.22
C THR A 331 -6.46 -2.70 11.99
N ARG A 332 -7.63 -2.08 11.99
CA ARG A 332 -8.07 -1.03 11.07
C ARG A 332 -7.87 0.33 11.73
N LYS A 333 -7.54 1.35 10.95
CA LYS A 333 -7.54 2.75 11.40
C LYS A 333 -8.66 3.47 10.68
N VAL A 334 -9.69 3.89 11.41
CA VAL A 334 -10.73 4.76 10.86
C VAL A 334 -10.15 6.16 10.83
N SER A 335 -10.03 6.74 9.63
CA SER A 335 -9.46 8.08 9.41
C SER A 335 -10.49 9.10 8.93
N GLU A 336 -11.67 8.64 8.57
CA GLU A 336 -12.72 9.45 7.98
C GLU A 336 -13.67 9.94 9.08
N PHE A 337 -13.59 11.23 9.38
CA PHE A 337 -14.41 11.91 10.38
C PHE A 337 -15.03 13.17 9.78
N PRO A 338 -16.17 13.64 10.31
CA PRO A 338 -16.70 14.96 10.00
C PRO A 338 -15.63 16.04 10.17
N LYS A 339 -15.54 16.98 9.22
CA LYS A 339 -14.56 18.09 9.29
C LYS A 339 -14.77 19.00 10.51
N ASP A 340 -15.99 19.01 11.04
CA ASP A 340 -16.41 19.75 12.23
C ASP A 340 -16.40 18.89 13.50
N ALA A 341 -15.77 17.71 13.47
CA ALA A 341 -15.64 16.86 14.64
C ALA A 341 -14.77 17.53 15.72
N ALA A 342 -15.27 17.57 16.94
CA ALA A 342 -14.66 18.27 18.07
C ALA A 342 -14.62 17.41 19.32
N SER A 343 -13.77 17.80 20.28
CA SER A 343 -13.74 17.22 21.62
C SER A 343 -15.14 17.20 22.25
N GLY A 344 -15.54 16.05 22.79
CA GLY A 344 -16.87 15.79 23.34
C GLY A 344 -17.85 15.13 22.36
N ASP A 345 -17.59 15.15 21.05
CA ASP A 345 -18.44 14.43 20.09
C ASP A 345 -18.40 12.93 20.34
N LYS A 346 -19.58 12.30 20.28
CA LYS A 346 -19.71 10.84 20.34
C LYS A 346 -19.97 10.25 18.97
N PHE A 347 -19.27 9.16 18.71
CA PHE A 347 -19.36 8.40 17.48
C PHE A 347 -19.73 6.95 17.77
N ARG A 348 -20.46 6.35 16.82
CA ARG A 348 -20.72 4.92 16.79
C ARG A 348 -20.24 4.38 15.46
N TYR A 349 -19.52 3.26 15.50
CA TYR A 349 -18.97 2.62 14.31
C TYR A 349 -19.37 1.16 14.26
N LEU A 350 -19.72 0.65 13.07
CA LEU A 350 -19.99 -0.77 12.86
C LEU A 350 -19.66 -1.23 11.44
N PHE A 351 -19.43 -2.53 11.27
CA PHE A 351 -19.49 -3.18 9.97
C PHE A 351 -20.96 -3.44 9.66
N LYS A 352 -21.53 -2.80 8.64
CA LYS A 352 -22.94 -2.93 8.24
C LYS A 352 -23.24 -4.22 7.47
N GLY A 353 -22.22 -4.99 7.09
CA GLY A 353 -22.36 -6.22 6.33
C GLY A 353 -21.89 -6.07 4.88
N ALA A 354 -21.55 -7.20 4.27
CA ALA A 354 -21.13 -7.27 2.87
C ALA A 354 -21.28 -8.70 2.33
N THR A 355 -21.12 -8.84 1.02
CA THR A 355 -21.03 -10.15 0.35
C THR A 355 -19.58 -10.45 0.00
N LEU A 356 -19.06 -11.63 0.34
CA LEU A 356 -17.73 -12.04 -0.13
C LEU A 356 -17.70 -12.09 -1.66
N ASP A 357 -16.62 -11.60 -2.23
CA ASP A 357 -16.36 -11.58 -3.66
C ASP A 357 -15.67 -12.87 -4.14
N TRP A 358 -14.94 -13.57 -3.26
CA TRP A 358 -14.38 -14.88 -3.56
C TRP A 358 -14.11 -15.73 -2.30
N TRP A 359 -14.39 -17.03 -2.42
CA TRP A 359 -14.09 -18.04 -1.41
C TRP A 359 -14.07 -19.44 -2.04
N ASN A 360 -13.33 -20.37 -1.45
CA ASN A 360 -13.36 -21.79 -1.79
C ASN A 360 -13.00 -22.69 -0.59
N TRP A 361 -13.40 -23.96 -0.64
CA TRP A 361 -13.05 -24.96 0.37
C TRP A 361 -11.60 -25.42 0.19
N GLY A 362 -10.87 -25.54 1.30
CA GLY A 362 -9.46 -25.92 1.31
C GLY A 362 -8.58 -24.88 1.99
N SER A 363 -7.32 -25.24 2.20
CA SER A 363 -6.28 -24.31 2.63
C SER A 363 -5.63 -23.59 1.45
N LEU A 364 -4.68 -22.69 1.73
CA LEU A 364 -3.89 -22.04 0.68
C LEU A 364 -3.15 -23.08 -0.19
N GLU A 365 -2.63 -24.15 0.42
CA GLU A 365 -1.94 -25.24 -0.30
C GLU A 365 -2.87 -25.97 -1.28
N ASP A 366 -4.13 -26.20 -0.90
CA ASP A 366 -5.15 -26.79 -1.80
C ASP A 366 -5.44 -25.89 -3.02
N HIS A 367 -5.02 -24.64 -2.96
CA HIS A 367 -5.23 -23.61 -3.98
C HIS A 367 -3.92 -23.08 -4.59
N GLU A 368 -2.82 -23.86 -4.56
CA GLU A 368 -1.52 -23.49 -5.15
C GLU A 368 -1.62 -23.05 -6.61
N ASP A 369 -2.43 -23.75 -7.41
CA ASP A 369 -2.64 -23.47 -8.83
C ASP A 369 -3.84 -22.56 -9.10
N THR A 370 -4.54 -22.09 -8.06
CA THR A 370 -5.73 -21.25 -8.24
C THR A 370 -5.31 -19.80 -8.47
N VAL A 371 -5.75 -19.26 -9.60
CA VAL A 371 -5.55 -17.85 -9.97
C VAL A 371 -6.90 -17.19 -10.17
N ILE A 372 -7.09 -16.04 -9.54
CA ILE A 372 -8.26 -15.18 -9.76
C ILE A 372 -7.82 -13.85 -10.34
N TRP A 373 -8.72 -13.18 -11.03
CA TRP A 373 -8.48 -11.88 -11.63
C TRP A 373 -9.38 -10.85 -10.98
N VAL A 374 -8.76 -9.79 -10.53
CA VAL A 374 -9.42 -8.60 -10.00
C VAL A 374 -9.18 -7.46 -10.99
N PRO A 375 -10.02 -6.41 -11.02
CA PRO A 375 -9.59 -5.15 -11.64
C PRO A 375 -8.20 -4.82 -11.09
N GLY A 376 -7.25 -4.36 -11.90
CA GLY A 376 -5.96 -3.91 -11.36
C GLY A 376 -6.15 -2.69 -10.43
N TRP A 377 -5.05 -2.12 -9.91
CA TRP A 377 -4.87 -0.98 -8.97
C TRP A 377 -5.90 -0.75 -7.84
N LEU A 378 -7.18 -0.88 -8.09
CA LEU A 378 -8.20 -1.24 -7.11
C LEU A 378 -8.08 -2.74 -6.82
N LEU A 379 -7.68 -3.12 -5.60
CA LEU A 379 -8.27 -4.33 -5.03
C LEU A 379 -9.78 -4.05 -5.05
N ALA A 380 -10.49 -4.51 -6.06
CA ALA A 380 -11.93 -4.39 -6.24
C ALA A 380 -12.49 -5.81 -6.34
N LYS A 381 -13.82 -5.98 -6.38
CA LYS A 381 -14.44 -7.32 -6.43
C LYS A 381 -13.87 -8.14 -7.58
N VAL A 382 -13.72 -9.44 -7.36
CA VAL A 382 -13.22 -10.40 -8.35
C VAL A 382 -14.03 -10.32 -9.64
N GLN A 383 -13.34 -10.23 -10.78
CA GLN A 383 -13.92 -10.27 -12.13
C GLN A 383 -13.93 -11.69 -12.68
N TYR A 384 -12.83 -12.45 -12.48
CA TYR A 384 -12.74 -13.84 -12.90
C TYR A 384 -12.21 -14.74 -11.79
N PRO A 385 -12.81 -15.92 -11.58
CA PRO A 385 -13.98 -16.43 -12.31
C PRO A 385 -15.26 -15.63 -12.01
N GLU A 386 -16.10 -15.49 -13.03
CA GLU A 386 -17.41 -14.84 -12.89
C GLU A 386 -18.30 -15.65 -11.94
N ASP A 387 -19.17 -14.95 -11.20
CA ASP A 387 -20.11 -15.54 -10.24
C ASP A 387 -19.46 -16.52 -9.24
N ASN A 388 -18.17 -16.32 -8.93
CA ASN A 388 -17.38 -17.20 -8.06
C ASN A 388 -17.50 -18.69 -8.47
N ASP A 389 -17.46 -18.99 -9.77
CA ASP A 389 -17.70 -20.32 -10.36
C ASP A 389 -19.05 -20.96 -9.96
N GLY A 390 -20.09 -20.16 -9.73
CA GLY A 390 -21.41 -20.63 -9.30
C GLY A 390 -21.46 -21.11 -7.84
N ARG A 391 -20.43 -20.82 -7.03
CA ARG A 391 -20.46 -21.09 -5.57
C ARG A 391 -21.50 -20.18 -4.90
N PRO A 392 -22.21 -20.66 -3.86
CA PRO A 392 -23.18 -19.84 -3.14
C PRO A 392 -22.60 -18.51 -2.65
N THR A 393 -23.38 -17.43 -2.81
CA THR A 393 -23.02 -16.12 -2.29
C THR A 393 -22.94 -16.17 -0.77
N VAL A 394 -21.78 -15.80 -0.21
CA VAL A 394 -21.61 -15.70 1.24
C VAL A 394 -21.96 -14.29 1.68
N VAL A 395 -23.04 -14.19 2.45
CA VAL A 395 -23.49 -12.95 3.09
C VAL A 395 -22.90 -12.87 4.50
N VAL A 396 -22.07 -11.87 4.73
CA VAL A 396 -21.53 -11.55 6.05
C VAL A 396 -22.42 -10.49 6.71
N PRO A 397 -23.10 -10.81 7.82
CA PRO A 397 -23.99 -9.88 8.48
C PRO A 397 -23.23 -8.78 9.21
N ALA A 398 -23.99 -7.80 9.68
CA ALA A 398 -23.44 -6.69 10.46
C ALA A 398 -22.78 -7.16 11.77
N SER A 399 -21.75 -6.41 12.19
CA SER A 399 -21.07 -6.64 13.46
C SER A 399 -21.82 -6.03 14.64
N ASN A 400 -21.29 -6.23 15.85
CA ASN A 400 -21.58 -5.30 16.95
C ASN A 400 -21.14 -3.87 16.60
N ALA A 401 -21.66 -2.89 17.35
CA ALA A 401 -21.17 -1.52 17.27
C ALA A 401 -20.11 -1.26 18.35
N VAL A 402 -19.21 -0.33 18.07
CA VAL A 402 -18.38 0.33 19.09
C VAL A 402 -18.81 1.79 19.19
N GLU A 403 -18.72 2.33 20.39
CA GLU A 403 -19.02 3.74 20.67
C GLU A 403 -17.79 4.36 21.30
N PHE A 404 -17.46 5.59 20.87
CA PHE A 404 -16.32 6.30 21.39
C PHE A 404 -16.52 7.81 21.37
N THR A 405 -15.82 8.51 22.26
CA THR A 405 -15.87 9.96 22.40
C THR A 405 -14.53 10.58 21.98
N LEU A 406 -14.57 11.68 21.23
CA LEU A 406 -13.36 12.47 20.98
C LEU A 406 -12.96 13.23 22.25
N VAL A 407 -11.68 13.21 22.58
CA VAL A 407 -11.13 13.91 23.75
C VAL A 407 -9.88 14.69 23.36
N ASP A 408 -9.60 15.77 24.08
CA ASP A 408 -8.46 16.64 23.81
C ASP A 408 -7.11 15.99 24.06
#